data_AF-A0A2E0FA65-F1
#
_entry.id   AF-A0A2E0FA65-F1
#
_cell.length_a   1.000
_cell.length_b   1.000
_cell.length_c   1.000
_cell.angle_alpha   90.00
_cell.angle_beta   90.00
_cell.angle_gamma   90.00
#
_symmetry.space_group_name_H-M   'P 1'
#
loop_
_entity.id
_entity.type
_entity.pdbx_description
1 polymer ?
#
loop_
_entity_poly.entity_id
_entity_poly.type
_entity_poly.pdbx_seq_one_letter_code
_entity_poly.pdbx_strand_id
1 'polypeptide(L)'
;MLIFYYITILTSIIGYGIFINEKFIKYKTNNLGSIGFIGIFSLLLISYSTSQFIPHNINFNFIILIVGVSAFVHFYIKKKIKIYDLKVPVFLFFLSIIFILVHKNHDDFHYYHFPYTYILTQYPHPIGIGILNIGFNTHSSIFYLASLLHLPGANYTLFHLPAAFILFFANIFLLTTIYKNNFSKKNLFILFFSTSCFIFINIFFYRLAEHGTDRSAMILILILIIQILIILNRKFEKDDYNQLKFLFILLVLIISLKALYILYLVFFLPVILKIYKKDNFFKALINYSFFLSSLLFIFVIFTNFLNSGCFLFPEAKTCFQNVSWGFSIEKVNEYKIHYENWAKAGAGAGYSNVDKINYIKNFNWVPNWTDKYFFNKVSDLIISLIFLALVLFFSFKRKKKIY
;
A
#
# COMPACT_ATOMS: atom_id res chain seq x y z
N MET A 1 25.81 -2.56 8.45
CA MET A 1 25.38 -1.78 7.27
C MET A 1 23.85 -1.72 7.12
N LEU A 2 23.16 -2.87 7.02
CA LEU A 2 21.69 -2.90 6.86
C LEU A 2 20.92 -2.14 7.96
N ILE A 3 21.26 -2.33 9.24
CA ILE A 3 20.62 -1.64 10.36
C ILE A 3 20.78 -0.11 10.25
N PHE A 4 21.99 0.34 9.89
CA PHE A 4 22.27 1.75 9.69
C PHE A 4 21.37 2.32 8.58
N TYR A 5 21.34 1.69 7.41
CA TYR A 5 20.46 2.13 6.32
C TYR A 5 18.99 2.08 6.69
N TYR A 6 18.54 1.05 7.40
CA TYR A 6 17.15 0.94 7.83
C TYR A 6 16.75 2.12 8.73
N ILE A 7 17.60 2.50 9.71
CA ILE A 7 17.37 3.68 10.55
C ILE A 7 17.38 4.95 9.71
N THR A 8 18.40 5.16 8.87
CA THR A 8 18.53 6.38 8.08
C THR A 8 17.37 6.55 7.11
N ILE A 9 16.96 5.49 6.41
CA ILE A 9 15.79 5.51 5.51
C ILE A 9 14.51 5.78 6.30
N LEU A 10 14.31 5.11 7.45
CA LEU A 10 13.14 5.35 8.29
C LEU A 10 13.05 6.81 8.73
N THR A 11 14.16 7.39 9.18
CA THR A 11 14.22 8.81 9.55
C THR A 11 13.96 9.74 8.36
N SER A 12 14.45 9.38 7.18
CA SER A 12 14.21 10.12 5.94
C SER A 12 12.73 10.09 5.55
N ILE A 13 12.07 8.93 5.57
CA ILE A 13 10.64 8.79 5.30
C ILE A 13 9.82 9.66 6.26
N ILE A 14 10.12 9.61 7.56
CA ILE A 14 9.44 10.44 8.57
C ILE A 14 9.69 11.93 8.29
N GLY A 15 10.91 12.31 7.93
CA GLY A 15 11.27 13.69 7.57
C GLY A 15 10.46 14.23 6.39
N TYR A 16 10.35 13.48 5.30
CA TYR A 16 9.48 13.81 4.17
C TYR A 16 8.01 13.92 4.60
N GLY A 17 7.55 12.98 5.42
CA GLY A 17 6.19 12.97 5.96
C GLY A 17 5.86 14.23 6.76
N ILE A 18 6.75 14.63 7.67
CA ILE A 18 6.59 15.86 8.46
C ILE A 18 6.62 17.09 7.55
N PHE A 19 7.60 17.19 6.64
CA PHE A 19 7.74 18.34 5.75
C PHE A 19 6.49 18.58 4.90
N ILE A 20 6.02 17.54 4.20
CA ILE A 20 4.84 17.64 3.35
C ILE A 20 3.57 17.86 4.17
N ASN A 21 3.47 17.24 5.35
CA ASN A 21 2.33 17.47 6.23
C ASN A 21 2.26 18.92 6.71
N GLU A 22 3.38 19.51 7.14
CA GLU A 22 3.41 20.87 7.68
C GLU A 22 3.21 21.95 6.62
N LYS A 23 3.80 21.77 5.43
CA LYS A 23 3.76 22.78 4.38
C LYS A 23 2.50 22.74 3.54
N PHE A 24 2.02 21.54 3.21
CA PHE A 24 1.00 21.36 2.18
C PHE A 24 -0.29 20.75 2.72
N ILE A 25 -0.23 19.53 3.26
CA ILE A 25 -1.42 18.74 3.60
C ILE A 25 -2.14 19.31 4.83
N LYS A 26 -1.38 19.70 5.85
CA LYS A 26 -1.86 20.20 7.14
C LYS A 26 -2.84 19.23 7.80
N TYR A 27 -2.52 17.93 7.79
CA TYR A 27 -3.29 16.91 8.50
C TYR A 27 -2.93 16.96 9.99
N LYS A 28 -3.90 17.36 10.81
CA LYS A 28 -3.75 17.41 12.27
C LYS A 28 -3.74 15.99 12.82
N THR A 29 -2.55 15.45 13.08
CA THR A 29 -2.38 14.12 13.69
C THR A 29 -1.12 14.06 14.54
N ASN A 30 -1.21 13.33 15.64
CA ASN A 30 -0.05 12.93 16.44
C ASN A 30 0.28 11.45 16.21
N ASN A 31 -0.22 10.84 15.13
CA ASN A 31 0.03 9.44 14.81
C ASN A 31 1.23 9.35 13.85
N LEU A 32 2.36 8.84 14.35
CA LEU A 32 3.56 8.64 13.54
C LEU A 32 3.33 7.66 12.37
N GLY A 33 2.41 6.71 12.50
CA GLY A 33 2.05 5.80 11.40
C GLY A 33 1.43 6.57 10.24
N SER A 34 0.50 7.48 10.51
CA SER A 34 -0.06 8.37 9.47
C SER A 34 1.00 9.27 8.84
N ILE A 35 1.90 9.84 9.64
CA ILE A 35 3.01 10.67 9.13
C ILE A 35 3.96 9.83 8.25
N GLY A 36 4.25 8.59 8.63
CA GLY A 36 5.04 7.67 7.84
C GLY A 36 4.41 7.34 6.49
N PHE A 37 3.10 7.10 6.44
CA PHE A 37 2.38 6.93 5.17
C PHE A 37 2.38 8.20 4.31
N ILE A 38 2.28 9.39 4.92
CA ILE A 38 2.47 10.66 4.19
C ILE A 38 3.91 10.75 3.64
N GLY A 39 4.90 10.26 4.37
CA GLY A 39 6.29 10.17 3.92
C GLY A 39 6.47 9.25 2.72
N ILE A 40 5.91 8.04 2.78
CA ILE A 40 5.88 7.09 1.65
C ILE A 40 5.20 7.73 0.44
N PHE A 41 4.04 8.34 0.63
CA PHE A 41 3.32 9.07 -0.41
C PHE A 41 4.17 10.17 -1.06
N SER A 42 4.92 10.93 -0.24
CA SER A 42 5.80 12.00 -0.71
C SER A 42 6.95 11.47 -1.55
N LEU A 43 7.58 10.37 -1.10
CA LEU A 43 8.64 9.70 -1.86
C LEU A 43 8.12 9.10 -3.16
N LEU A 44 6.90 8.58 -3.19
CA LEU A 44 6.29 8.09 -4.42
C LEU A 44 6.02 9.22 -5.42
N LEU A 45 5.52 10.37 -4.96
CA LEU A 45 5.38 11.54 -5.83
C LEU A 45 6.71 11.93 -6.48
N ILE A 46 7.78 11.98 -5.68
CA ILE A 46 9.13 12.26 -6.18
C ILE A 46 9.51 11.17 -7.20
N SER A 47 9.49 9.91 -6.78
CA SER A 47 9.94 8.77 -7.58
C SER A 47 9.23 8.69 -8.93
N TYR A 48 7.91 8.79 -8.96
CA TYR A 48 7.15 8.72 -10.21
C TYR A 48 7.40 9.93 -11.12
N SER A 49 7.61 11.12 -10.54
CA SER A 49 7.91 12.32 -11.32
C SER A 49 9.31 12.29 -11.93
N THR A 50 10.31 11.78 -11.19
CA THR A 50 11.72 11.84 -11.60
C THR A 50 12.12 10.64 -12.46
N SER A 51 11.52 9.47 -12.22
CA SER A 51 11.88 8.25 -12.96
C SER A 51 11.71 8.39 -14.46
N GLN A 52 10.79 9.26 -14.92
CA GLN A 52 10.54 9.48 -16.34
C GLN A 52 11.72 10.16 -17.05
N PHE A 53 12.56 10.88 -16.30
CA PHE A 53 13.60 11.74 -16.88
C PHE A 53 15.01 11.37 -16.42
N ILE A 54 15.14 10.80 -15.21
CA ILE A 54 16.44 10.57 -14.57
C ILE A 54 16.46 9.16 -13.97
N PRO A 55 17.52 8.38 -14.19
CA PRO A 55 17.69 7.10 -13.50
C PRO A 55 17.87 7.34 -12.00
N HIS A 56 17.25 6.50 -11.17
CA HIS A 56 17.42 6.52 -9.72
C HIS A 56 18.74 5.86 -9.30
N ASN A 57 19.83 6.46 -9.75
CA ASN A 57 21.19 6.01 -9.46
C ASN A 57 21.60 6.35 -8.01
N ILE A 58 22.78 5.89 -7.61
CA ILE A 58 23.32 6.05 -6.26
C ILE A 58 23.31 7.53 -5.83
N ASN A 59 23.74 8.44 -6.71
CA ASN A 59 23.87 9.86 -6.38
C ASN A 59 22.50 10.50 -6.15
N PHE A 60 21.54 10.25 -7.05
CA PHE A 60 20.18 10.74 -6.92
C PHE A 60 19.55 10.28 -5.60
N ASN A 61 19.64 8.98 -5.31
CA ASN A 61 19.07 8.39 -4.09
C ASN A 61 19.75 8.90 -2.81
N PHE A 62 21.07 9.11 -2.85
CA PHE A 62 21.80 9.67 -1.72
C PHE A 62 21.35 11.11 -1.41
N ILE A 63 21.10 11.93 -2.43
CA ILE A 63 20.54 13.29 -2.27
C ILE A 63 19.15 13.21 -1.63
N ILE A 64 18.26 12.36 -2.16
CA ILE A 64 16.91 12.16 -1.60
C ILE A 64 16.99 11.74 -0.12
N LEU A 65 17.90 10.80 0.21
CA LEU A 65 18.10 10.36 1.59
C LEU A 65 18.49 11.54 2.50
N ILE A 66 19.50 12.32 2.11
CA ILE A 66 19.99 13.48 2.86
C ILE A 66 18.91 14.53 3.04
N VAL A 67 18.13 14.84 1.99
CA VAL A 67 17.05 15.84 2.05
C VAL A 67 16.01 15.42 3.09
N GLY A 68 15.57 14.17 3.08
CA GLY A 68 14.61 13.68 4.06
C GLY A 68 15.17 13.70 5.50
N VAL A 69 16.42 13.28 5.71
CA VAL A 69 17.07 13.35 7.03
C VAL A 69 17.20 14.80 7.50
N SER A 70 17.62 15.70 6.62
CA SER A 70 17.76 17.13 6.92
C SER A 70 16.42 17.76 7.30
N ALA A 71 15.34 17.39 6.60
CA ALA A 71 13.99 17.81 6.94
C ALA A 71 13.59 17.31 8.34
N PHE A 72 13.86 16.04 8.66
CA PHE A 72 13.60 15.50 10.00
C PHE A 72 14.32 16.30 11.09
N VAL A 73 15.63 16.51 10.94
CA VAL A 73 16.46 17.27 11.89
C VAL A 73 15.93 18.71 12.05
N HIS A 74 15.60 19.38 10.95
CA HIS A 74 15.06 20.74 10.97
C HIS A 74 13.79 20.87 11.81
N PHE A 75 12.81 19.98 11.59
CA PHE A 75 11.55 20.04 12.32
C PHE A 75 11.67 19.55 13.76
N TYR A 76 12.54 18.57 14.02
CA TYR A 76 12.84 18.11 15.37
C TYR A 76 13.37 19.25 16.24
N ILE A 77 14.35 20.00 15.74
CA ILE A 77 14.96 21.14 16.45
C ILE A 77 13.95 22.30 16.59
N LYS A 78 13.30 22.72 15.50
CA LYS A 78 12.45 23.93 15.52
C LYS A 78 11.13 23.76 16.26
N LYS A 79 10.45 22.63 16.09
CA LYS A 79 9.07 22.47 16.57
C LYS A 79 8.96 21.69 17.88
N LYS A 80 10.09 21.25 18.47
CA LYS A 80 10.13 20.36 19.64
C LYS A 80 9.03 19.30 19.51
N ILE A 81 9.08 18.52 18.42
CA ILE A 81 8.05 17.53 18.14
C ILE A 81 7.88 16.72 19.42
N LYS A 82 6.69 16.86 20.01
CA LYS A 82 6.32 16.19 21.24
C LYS A 82 6.03 14.73 20.87
N ILE A 83 7.09 13.97 20.61
CA ILE A 83 7.02 12.54 20.32
C ILE A 83 6.79 11.82 21.65
N TYR A 84 5.61 12.01 22.21
CA TYR A 84 5.26 11.47 23.53
C TYR A 84 5.28 9.94 23.59
N ASP A 85 5.32 9.26 22.45
CA ASP A 85 5.25 7.81 22.35
C ASP A 85 6.40 7.24 21.50
N LEU A 86 7.67 7.59 21.76
CA LEU A 86 8.81 6.90 21.10
C LEU A 86 8.93 5.42 21.51
N LYS A 87 8.35 5.01 22.64
CA LYS A 87 8.43 3.63 23.14
C LYS A 87 7.88 2.62 22.13
N VAL A 88 6.71 2.89 21.55
CA VAL A 88 6.05 1.97 20.62
C VAL A 88 6.81 1.85 19.28
N PRO A 89 7.19 2.93 18.59
CA PRO A 89 8.04 2.88 17.41
C PRO A 89 9.40 2.21 17.66
N VAL A 90 10.05 2.48 18.81
CA VAL A 90 11.34 1.86 19.15
C VAL A 90 11.19 0.35 19.35
N PHE A 91 10.15 -0.10 20.07
CA PHE A 91 9.86 -1.53 20.22
C PHE A 91 9.58 -2.19 18.86
N LEU A 92 8.70 -1.60 18.04
CA LEU A 92 8.39 -2.11 16.71
C LEU A 92 9.60 -2.12 15.78
N PHE A 93 10.55 -1.21 15.98
CA PHE A 93 11.78 -1.14 15.20
C PHE A 93 12.68 -2.35 15.49
N PHE A 94 12.84 -2.71 16.76
CA PHE A 94 13.60 -3.92 17.10
C PHE A 94 12.91 -5.18 16.57
N LEU A 95 11.57 -5.22 16.62
CA LEU A 95 10.81 -6.33 16.06
C LEU A 95 10.96 -6.42 14.54
N SER A 96 10.94 -5.30 13.82
CA SER A 96 11.09 -5.29 12.37
C SER A 96 12.48 -5.74 11.92
N ILE A 97 13.54 -5.45 12.70
CA ILE A 97 14.89 -5.97 12.41
C ILE A 97 14.90 -7.50 12.37
N ILE A 98 14.23 -8.17 13.31
CA ILE A 98 14.18 -9.64 13.33
C ILE A 98 13.58 -10.16 12.03
N PHE A 99 12.45 -9.61 11.60
CA PHE A 99 11.79 -10.04 10.37
C PHE A 99 12.60 -9.74 9.11
N ILE A 100 13.36 -8.64 9.10
CA ILE A 100 14.26 -8.30 7.99
C ILE A 100 15.44 -9.29 7.94
N LEU A 101 15.96 -9.75 9.09
CA LEU A 101 17.08 -10.69 9.11
C LEU A 101 16.68 -12.10 8.68
N VAL A 102 15.46 -12.55 8.97
CA VAL A 102 14.93 -13.87 8.56
C VAL A 102 14.26 -13.81 7.16
N HIS A 103 14.62 -12.83 6.34
CA HIS A 103 13.95 -12.64 5.05
C HIS A 103 14.31 -13.74 4.04
N LYS A 104 13.30 -14.09 3.23
CA LYS A 104 13.42 -14.75 1.93
C LYS A 104 12.92 -13.76 0.87
N ASN A 105 13.26 -13.94 -0.40
CA ASN A 105 12.65 -13.12 -1.45
C ASN A 105 11.22 -13.56 -1.73
N HIS A 106 10.38 -12.64 -2.20
CA HIS A 106 9.07 -12.95 -2.77
C HIS A 106 9.22 -13.88 -3.98
N ASP A 107 8.26 -14.76 -4.24
CA ASP A 107 8.33 -15.71 -5.36
C ASP A 107 8.50 -14.97 -6.70
N ASP A 108 7.76 -13.87 -6.88
CA ASP A 108 7.86 -12.99 -8.06
C ASP A 108 9.08 -12.04 -8.07
N PHE A 109 9.90 -12.05 -7.01
CA PHE A 109 10.97 -11.07 -6.88
C PHE A 109 11.95 -11.15 -8.03
N HIS A 110 12.42 -12.37 -8.33
CA HIS A 110 13.32 -12.62 -9.44
C HIS A 110 12.63 -12.49 -10.81
N TYR A 111 11.33 -12.76 -10.88
CA TYR A 111 10.58 -12.76 -12.14
C TYR A 111 10.36 -11.35 -12.68
N TYR A 112 9.84 -10.42 -11.86
CA TYR A 112 9.59 -9.06 -12.34
C TYR A 112 9.81 -7.93 -11.33
N HIS A 113 9.84 -8.17 -10.01
CA HIS A 113 10.02 -7.06 -9.05
C HIS A 113 11.44 -6.50 -9.13
N PHE A 114 12.44 -7.37 -8.99
CA PHE A 114 13.85 -7.00 -9.08
C PHE A 114 14.22 -6.39 -10.43
N PRO A 115 13.96 -7.02 -11.59
CA PRO A 115 14.39 -6.47 -12.86
C PRO A 115 13.68 -5.14 -13.18
N TYR A 116 12.41 -4.97 -12.79
CA TYR A 116 11.72 -3.69 -12.96
C TYR A 116 12.38 -2.59 -12.10
N THR A 117 12.59 -2.85 -10.81
CA THR A 117 13.26 -1.90 -9.92
C THR A 117 14.68 -1.60 -10.40
N TYR A 118 15.41 -2.61 -10.86
CA TYR A 118 16.76 -2.45 -11.38
C TYR A 118 16.77 -1.51 -12.59
N ILE A 119 15.87 -1.68 -13.55
CA ILE A 119 15.77 -0.81 -14.73
C ILE A 119 15.58 0.66 -14.32
N LEU A 120 14.73 0.95 -13.32
CA LEU A 120 14.53 2.30 -12.81
C LEU A 120 15.80 2.94 -12.23
N THR A 121 16.77 2.13 -11.77
CA THR A 121 18.06 2.65 -11.26
C THR A 121 19.09 2.91 -12.35
N GLN A 122 18.94 2.27 -13.51
CA GLN A 122 19.91 2.33 -14.60
C GLN A 122 19.50 3.31 -15.69
N TYR A 123 18.19 3.41 -15.98
CA TYR A 123 17.67 4.19 -17.09
C TYR A 123 16.52 5.10 -16.63
N PRO A 124 16.33 6.27 -17.28
CA PRO A 124 15.01 6.89 -17.34
C PRO A 124 13.99 5.87 -17.83
N HIS A 125 12.77 5.95 -17.30
CA HIS A 125 11.71 4.95 -17.48
C HIS A 125 11.50 4.60 -18.97
N PRO A 126 11.84 3.38 -19.41
CA PRO A 126 11.71 3.02 -20.82
C PRO A 126 10.25 2.90 -21.26
N ILE A 127 9.94 3.47 -22.41
CA ILE A 127 8.64 3.36 -23.06
C ILE A 127 8.50 1.94 -23.66
N GLY A 128 7.34 1.30 -23.50
CA GLY A 128 7.06 -0.03 -24.04
C GLY A 128 7.69 -1.20 -23.27
N ILE A 129 8.17 -0.96 -22.04
CA ILE A 129 8.86 -1.98 -21.24
C ILE A 129 7.99 -3.24 -20.99
N GLY A 130 6.66 -3.09 -21.04
CA GLY A 130 5.71 -4.18 -20.92
C GLY A 130 5.85 -5.31 -21.94
N ILE A 131 6.46 -5.02 -23.10
CA ILE A 131 6.79 -6.03 -24.13
C ILE A 131 7.83 -7.03 -23.64
N LEU A 132 8.77 -6.60 -22.78
CA LEU A 132 9.88 -7.43 -22.31
C LEU A 132 9.42 -8.50 -21.32
N ASN A 133 8.40 -8.20 -20.52
CA ASN A 133 7.86 -9.13 -19.53
C ASN A 133 6.41 -8.78 -19.20
N ILE A 134 5.54 -9.80 -19.16
CA ILE A 134 4.12 -9.64 -18.87
C ILE A 134 3.89 -8.91 -17.54
N GLY A 135 4.71 -9.21 -16.51
CA GLY A 135 4.63 -8.59 -15.18
C GLY A 135 4.94 -7.09 -15.16
N PHE A 136 5.66 -6.58 -16.16
CA PHE A 136 5.96 -5.15 -16.27
C PHE A 136 4.75 -4.32 -16.69
N ASN A 137 3.72 -4.95 -17.25
CA ASN A 137 2.46 -4.29 -17.61
C ASN A 137 1.61 -3.89 -16.39
N THR A 138 1.84 -4.55 -15.26
CA THR A 138 1.16 -4.27 -13.99
C THR A 138 2.18 -3.81 -12.96
N HIS A 139 2.81 -2.67 -13.22
CA HIS A 139 3.80 -2.11 -12.30
C HIS A 139 3.19 -1.80 -10.93
N SER A 140 4.06 -1.69 -9.93
CA SER A 140 3.68 -1.36 -8.56
C SER A 140 4.53 -0.23 -8.03
N SER A 141 3.90 0.67 -7.27
CA SER A 141 4.60 1.75 -6.58
C SER A 141 5.66 1.27 -5.59
N ILE A 142 5.59 0.02 -5.12
CA ILE A 142 6.68 -0.58 -4.32
C ILE A 142 7.98 -0.64 -5.11
N PHE A 143 7.96 -0.85 -6.43
CA PHE A 143 9.17 -0.91 -7.25
C PHE A 143 9.81 0.48 -7.40
N TYR A 144 8.97 1.51 -7.52
CA TYR A 144 9.38 2.91 -7.51
C TYR A 144 9.98 3.30 -6.17
N LEU A 145 9.33 2.95 -5.05
CA LEU A 145 9.88 3.19 -3.72
C LEU A 145 11.19 2.41 -3.49
N ALA A 146 11.28 1.17 -3.98
CA ALA A 146 12.50 0.35 -3.88
C ALA A 146 13.67 0.96 -4.67
N SER A 147 13.38 1.54 -5.83
CA SER A 147 14.41 2.16 -6.68
C SER A 147 15.12 3.34 -5.99
N LEU A 148 14.44 4.02 -5.06
CA LEU A 148 15.02 5.09 -4.24
C LEU A 148 15.99 4.58 -3.17
N LEU A 149 16.09 3.26 -2.98
CA LEU A 149 16.93 2.63 -1.96
C LEU A 149 18.23 2.05 -2.53
N HIS A 150 18.56 2.34 -3.79
CA HIS A 150 19.87 2.00 -4.34
C HIS A 150 20.91 3.00 -3.82
N LEU A 151 21.61 2.60 -2.73
CA LEU A 151 22.50 3.46 -1.94
C LEU A 151 23.94 2.93 -1.92
N PRO A 152 24.95 3.79 -1.65
CA PRO A 152 26.36 3.40 -1.67
C PRO A 152 26.64 2.18 -0.77
N GLY A 153 27.45 1.23 -1.22
CA GLY A 153 27.84 0.05 -0.42
C GLY A 153 26.75 -1.00 -0.18
N ALA A 154 25.46 -0.66 -0.30
CA ALA A 154 24.34 -1.59 -0.11
C ALA A 154 23.86 -2.26 -1.40
N ASN A 155 24.29 -1.79 -2.57
CA ASN A 155 23.90 -2.28 -3.89
C ASN A 155 22.36 -2.45 -3.98
N TYR A 156 21.88 -3.66 -4.27
CA TYR A 156 20.44 -3.95 -4.42
C TYR A 156 19.83 -4.64 -3.19
N THR A 157 20.59 -4.81 -2.12
CA THR A 157 20.15 -5.57 -0.93
C THR A 157 18.97 -4.91 -0.22
N LEU A 158 18.72 -3.62 -0.44
CA LEU A 158 17.67 -2.85 0.23
C LEU A 158 16.31 -2.86 -0.49
N PHE A 159 16.21 -3.47 -1.67
CA PHE A 159 15.00 -3.40 -2.50
C PHE A 159 13.74 -4.04 -1.88
N HIS A 160 13.89 -4.88 -0.86
CA HIS A 160 12.77 -5.50 -0.15
C HIS A 160 12.23 -4.64 1.02
N LEU A 161 12.97 -3.62 1.46
CA LEU A 161 12.59 -2.78 2.61
C LEU A 161 11.28 -1.98 2.47
N PRO A 162 10.81 -1.57 1.26
CA PRO A 162 9.54 -0.86 1.13
C PRO A 162 8.35 -1.53 1.83
N ALA A 163 8.21 -2.86 1.68
CA ALA A 163 7.15 -3.62 2.35
C ALA A 163 7.30 -3.58 3.88
N ALA A 164 8.55 -3.65 4.38
CA ALA A 164 8.84 -3.54 5.80
C ALA A 164 8.43 -2.17 6.37
N PHE A 165 8.60 -1.08 5.62
CA PHE A 165 8.15 0.24 6.03
C PHE A 165 6.63 0.37 6.05
N ILE A 166 5.91 -0.20 5.07
CA ILE A 166 4.45 -0.25 5.07
C ILE A 166 3.95 -0.98 6.32
N LEU A 167 4.49 -2.17 6.62
CA LEU A 167 4.14 -2.93 7.83
C LEU A 167 4.47 -2.16 9.11
N PHE A 168 5.64 -1.54 9.18
CA PHE A 168 6.08 -0.77 10.35
C PHE A 168 5.11 0.38 10.65
N PHE A 169 4.77 1.20 9.65
CA PHE A 169 3.84 2.31 9.84
C PHE A 169 2.40 1.86 10.06
N ALA A 170 1.99 0.72 9.48
CA ALA A 170 0.70 0.10 9.76
C ALA A 170 0.57 -0.29 11.23
N ASN A 171 1.59 -0.95 11.79
CA ASN A 171 1.60 -1.34 13.19
C ASN A 171 1.58 -0.13 14.13
N ILE A 172 2.33 0.93 13.83
CA ILE A 172 2.25 2.18 14.60
C ILE A 172 0.83 2.77 14.50
N PHE A 173 0.24 2.82 13.30
CA PHE A 173 -1.09 3.36 13.10
C PHE A 173 -2.14 2.59 13.93
N LEU A 174 -2.09 1.25 13.90
CA LEU A 174 -3.01 0.38 14.61
C LEU A 174 -2.84 0.51 16.13
N LEU A 175 -1.62 0.40 16.65
CA LEU A 175 -1.36 0.51 18.08
C LEU A 175 -1.77 1.88 18.62
N THR A 176 -1.41 2.97 17.95
CA THR A 176 -1.83 4.31 18.37
C THR A 176 -3.35 4.49 18.32
N THR A 177 -4.04 3.87 17.36
CA THR A 177 -5.50 3.85 17.29
C THR A 177 -6.13 3.05 18.43
N ILE A 178 -5.52 1.92 18.81
CA ILE A 178 -5.93 1.08 19.94
C ILE A 178 -5.74 1.85 21.25
N TYR A 179 -4.57 2.44 21.49
CA TYR A 179 -4.25 3.19 22.70
C TYR A 179 -5.09 4.48 22.86
N LYS A 180 -5.26 5.28 21.81
CA LYS A 180 -6.00 6.56 21.91
C LYS A 180 -7.49 6.39 22.12
N ASN A 181 -8.08 5.27 21.70
CA ASN A 181 -9.52 5.05 21.80
C ASN A 181 -9.99 4.54 23.17
N ASN A 182 -9.13 4.57 24.21
CA ASN A 182 -9.41 4.32 25.63
C ASN A 182 -10.86 3.96 25.93
N PHE A 183 -11.16 2.64 25.97
CA PHE A 183 -12.37 1.93 26.44
C PHE A 183 -13.72 2.69 26.49
N SER A 184 -13.95 3.68 25.64
CA SER A 184 -15.22 4.38 25.60
C SER A 184 -16.21 3.50 24.84
N LYS A 185 -17.40 3.27 25.41
CA LYS A 185 -18.43 2.38 24.83
C LYS A 185 -18.74 2.71 23.36
N LYS A 186 -18.59 3.97 22.95
CA LYS A 186 -18.89 4.47 21.60
C LYS A 186 -17.88 4.01 20.54
N ASN A 187 -16.65 3.66 20.91
CA ASN A 187 -15.58 3.28 19.96
C ASN A 187 -15.21 1.78 20.06
N LEU A 188 -15.98 0.97 20.79
CA LEU A 188 -15.64 -0.42 21.07
C LEU A 188 -15.46 -1.26 19.79
N PHE A 189 -16.31 -1.06 18.77
CA PHE A 189 -16.17 -1.76 17.49
C PHE A 189 -14.89 -1.38 16.74
N ILE A 190 -14.52 -0.10 16.72
CA ILE A 190 -13.27 0.37 16.08
C ILE A 190 -12.06 -0.23 16.81
N LEU A 191 -12.11 -0.27 18.15
CA LEU A 191 -11.08 -0.90 18.97
C LEU A 191 -10.97 -2.40 18.66
N PHE A 192 -12.09 -3.12 18.64
CA PHE A 192 -12.15 -4.54 18.31
C PHE A 192 -11.58 -4.81 16.91
N PHE A 193 -12.03 -4.06 15.91
CA PHE A 193 -11.58 -4.23 14.53
C PHE A 193 -10.09 -3.87 14.36
N SER A 194 -9.62 -2.79 14.98
CA SER A 194 -8.20 -2.40 14.95
C SER A 194 -7.31 -3.45 15.61
N THR A 195 -7.75 -4.03 16.73
CA THR A 195 -7.05 -5.12 17.42
C THR A 195 -7.03 -6.39 16.57
N SER A 196 -8.17 -6.73 15.94
CA SER A 196 -8.27 -7.86 15.01
C SER A 196 -7.31 -7.69 13.85
N CYS A 197 -7.27 -6.50 13.23
CA CYS A 197 -6.34 -6.18 12.14
C CYS A 197 -4.88 -6.28 12.58
N PHE A 198 -4.55 -5.76 13.77
CA PHE A 198 -3.19 -5.82 14.30
C PHE A 198 -2.73 -7.27 14.48
N ILE A 199 -3.55 -8.13 15.09
CA ILE A 199 -3.21 -9.54 15.26
C ILE A 199 -3.14 -10.25 13.91
N PHE A 200 -4.13 -10.03 13.04
CA PHE A 200 -4.19 -10.64 11.71
C PHE A 200 -2.93 -10.31 10.89
N ILE A 201 -2.59 -9.03 10.76
CA ILE A 201 -1.43 -8.59 9.97
C ILE A 201 -0.15 -9.23 10.49
N ASN A 202 0.07 -9.24 11.82
CA ASN A 202 1.33 -9.74 12.37
C ASN A 202 1.41 -11.27 12.43
N ILE A 203 0.29 -12.00 12.42
CA ILE A 203 0.28 -13.46 12.39
C ILE A 203 0.31 -13.99 10.96
N PHE A 204 -0.52 -13.49 10.05
CA PHE A 204 -0.62 -14.03 8.70
C PHE A 204 0.39 -13.42 7.73
N PHE A 205 0.83 -12.17 7.99
CA PHE A 205 1.82 -11.49 7.17
C PHE A 205 3.17 -11.36 7.90
N TYR A 206 3.49 -12.29 8.81
CA TYR A 206 4.77 -12.27 9.54
C TYR A 206 5.99 -12.38 8.62
N ARG A 207 5.86 -13.07 7.49
CA ARG A 207 6.94 -13.22 6.50
C ARG A 207 7.01 -11.99 5.61
N LEU A 208 7.87 -11.03 5.95
CA LEU A 208 8.15 -9.83 5.13
C LEU A 208 8.47 -10.17 3.67
N ALA A 209 9.16 -11.28 3.46
CA ALA A 209 9.45 -11.91 2.18
C ALA A 209 8.26 -11.97 1.21
N GLU A 210 7.10 -12.32 1.75
CA GLU A 210 5.90 -12.64 0.97
C GLU A 210 4.97 -11.44 0.83
N HIS A 211 5.37 -10.24 1.29
CA HIS A 211 4.47 -9.08 1.26
C HIS A 211 4.15 -8.63 -0.16
N GLY A 212 5.16 -8.61 -1.02
CA GLY A 212 5.04 -8.20 -2.42
C GLY A 212 4.15 -6.95 -2.60
N THR A 213 3.42 -6.92 -3.70
CA THR A 213 2.46 -5.86 -4.01
C THR A 213 1.12 -6.07 -3.28
N ASP A 214 0.71 -7.33 -3.14
CA ASP A 214 -0.66 -7.67 -2.76
C ASP A 214 -0.91 -7.59 -1.25
N ARG A 215 -0.04 -8.15 -0.40
CA ARG A 215 -0.25 -8.05 1.06
C ARG A 215 -0.07 -6.63 1.58
N SER A 216 0.88 -5.89 0.99
CA SER A 216 1.04 -4.46 1.29
C SER A 216 -0.24 -3.67 0.99
N ALA A 217 -0.91 -3.97 -0.13
CA ALA A 217 -2.19 -3.34 -0.45
C ALA A 217 -3.29 -3.77 0.51
N MET A 218 -3.37 -5.06 0.86
CA MET A 218 -4.34 -5.56 1.86
C MET A 218 -4.19 -4.86 3.21
N ILE A 219 -2.96 -4.66 3.69
CA ILE A 219 -2.69 -3.91 4.93
C ILE A 219 -3.23 -2.48 4.82
N LEU A 220 -2.94 -1.78 3.72
CA LEU A 220 -3.43 -0.42 3.49
C LEU A 220 -4.95 -0.37 3.38
N ILE A 221 -5.59 -1.37 2.77
CA ILE A 221 -7.05 -1.50 2.68
C ILE A 221 -7.67 -1.68 4.08
N LEU A 222 -7.07 -2.49 4.96
CA LEU A 222 -7.54 -2.62 6.34
C LEU A 222 -7.47 -1.28 7.08
N ILE A 223 -6.38 -0.52 6.88
CA ILE A 223 -6.21 0.84 7.44
C ILE A 223 -7.25 1.80 6.85
N LEU A 224 -7.53 1.72 5.54
CA LEU A 224 -8.57 2.51 4.88
C LEU A 224 -9.94 2.26 5.50
N ILE A 225 -10.30 0.98 5.71
CA ILE A 225 -11.57 0.61 6.34
C ILE A 225 -11.63 1.17 7.77
N ILE A 226 -10.58 1.03 8.57
CA ILE A 226 -10.52 1.62 9.93
C ILE A 226 -10.73 3.14 9.86
N GLN A 227 -10.06 3.81 8.93
CA GLN A 227 -10.17 5.26 8.76
C GLN A 227 -11.59 5.69 8.36
N ILE A 228 -12.25 4.95 7.47
CA ILE A 228 -13.66 5.18 7.12
C ILE A 228 -14.55 4.99 8.34
N LEU A 229 -14.37 3.91 9.10
CA LEU A 229 -15.16 3.66 10.32
C LEU A 229 -14.98 4.78 11.36
N ILE A 230 -13.77 5.32 11.53
CA ILE A 230 -13.50 6.48 12.37
C ILE A 230 -14.30 7.70 11.89
N ILE A 231 -14.30 7.98 10.59
CA ILE A 231 -15.06 9.08 10.00
C ILE A 231 -16.56 8.87 10.20
N LEU A 232 -17.07 7.66 10.00
CA LEU A 232 -18.49 7.32 10.13
C LEU A 232 -18.99 7.36 11.58
N ASN A 233 -18.15 7.02 12.56
CA ASN A 233 -18.56 6.98 13.97
C ASN A 233 -18.53 8.34 14.70
N ARG A 234 -17.79 9.32 14.18
CA ARG A 234 -17.72 10.67 14.78
C ARG A 234 -18.95 11.51 14.44
N LYS A 235 -19.39 12.37 15.37
CA LYS A 235 -20.37 13.42 15.03
C LYS A 235 -19.67 14.40 14.09
N PHE A 236 -20.30 14.73 12.96
CA PHE A 236 -19.65 15.51 11.92
C PHE A 236 -19.52 16.99 12.33
N GLU A 237 -18.33 17.40 12.79
CA GLU A 237 -17.93 18.76 13.18
C GLU A 237 -16.91 19.32 12.17
N LYS A 238 -16.54 20.61 12.30
CA LYS A 238 -15.58 21.28 11.38
C LYS A 238 -14.24 20.55 11.25
N ASP A 239 -13.83 19.75 12.23
CA ASP A 239 -12.58 18.98 12.21
C ASP A 239 -12.65 17.65 11.43
N ASP A 240 -13.83 17.20 10.95
CA ASP A 240 -13.92 15.93 10.21
C ASP A 240 -13.34 15.99 8.78
N TYR A 241 -13.28 17.18 8.19
CA TYR A 241 -12.57 17.39 6.92
C TYR A 241 -11.07 17.11 7.03
N ASN A 242 -10.52 17.14 8.24
CA ASN A 242 -9.12 16.77 8.46
C ASN A 242 -8.89 15.29 8.11
N GLN A 243 -9.82 14.39 8.44
CA GLN A 243 -9.66 12.96 8.21
C GLN A 243 -9.74 12.57 6.73
N LEU A 244 -10.43 13.37 5.91
CA LEU A 244 -10.49 13.18 4.45
C LEU A 244 -9.11 13.31 3.80
N LYS A 245 -8.25 14.17 4.34
CA LYS A 245 -6.89 14.37 3.82
C LYS A 245 -6.11 13.06 3.81
N PHE A 246 -6.04 12.40 4.97
CA PHE A 246 -5.35 11.13 5.09
C PHE A 246 -6.04 10.01 4.29
N LEU A 247 -7.37 10.06 4.18
CA LEU A 247 -8.13 9.09 3.39
C LEU A 247 -7.77 9.14 1.90
N PHE A 248 -7.64 10.34 1.30
CA PHE A 248 -7.21 10.48 -0.10
C PHE A 248 -5.82 9.88 -0.34
N ILE A 249 -4.90 10.10 0.59
CA ILE A 249 -3.54 9.55 0.53
C ILE A 249 -3.59 8.02 0.57
N LEU A 250 -4.35 7.43 1.50
CA LEU A 250 -4.49 5.97 1.57
C LEU A 250 -5.07 5.38 0.28
N LEU A 251 -6.11 6.01 -0.29
CA LEU A 251 -6.73 5.55 -1.54
C LEU A 251 -5.73 5.52 -2.68
N VAL A 252 -4.98 6.61 -2.90
CA VAL A 252 -4.00 6.62 -3.99
C VAL A 252 -2.82 5.69 -3.73
N LEU A 253 -2.38 5.54 -2.48
CA LEU A 253 -1.35 4.55 -2.13
C LEU A 253 -1.81 3.13 -2.50
N ILE A 254 -3.04 2.76 -2.17
CA ILE A 254 -3.64 1.46 -2.52
C ILE A 254 -3.68 1.26 -4.04
N ILE A 255 -4.19 2.24 -4.78
CA ILE A 255 -4.28 2.17 -6.26
C ILE A 255 -2.90 2.09 -6.90
N SER A 256 -1.92 2.81 -6.36
CA SER A 256 -0.55 2.82 -6.89
C SER A 256 0.17 1.48 -6.74
N LEU A 257 -0.25 0.62 -5.80
CA LEU A 257 0.34 -0.70 -5.63
C LEU A 257 -0.07 -1.66 -6.75
N LYS A 258 -1.30 -1.54 -7.24
CA LYS A 258 -1.83 -2.32 -8.36
C LYS A 258 -3.08 -1.60 -8.89
N ALA A 259 -3.12 -1.34 -10.19
CA ALA A 259 -4.21 -0.57 -10.80
C ALA A 259 -5.61 -1.18 -10.58
N LEU A 260 -5.71 -2.51 -10.46
CA LEU A 260 -6.95 -3.24 -10.13
C LEU A 260 -7.57 -2.78 -8.80
N TYR A 261 -6.79 -2.24 -7.87
CA TYR A 261 -7.31 -1.73 -6.61
C TYR A 261 -8.10 -0.42 -6.75
N ILE A 262 -8.25 0.13 -7.96
CA ILE A 262 -9.21 1.21 -8.25
C ILE A 262 -10.65 0.87 -7.82
N LEU A 263 -11.01 -0.42 -7.78
CA LEU A 263 -12.30 -0.89 -7.30
C LEU A 263 -12.59 -0.49 -5.84
N TYR A 264 -11.55 -0.29 -5.02
CA TYR A 264 -11.70 0.11 -3.62
C TYR A 264 -12.19 1.56 -3.45
N LEU A 265 -12.26 2.35 -4.53
CA LEU A 265 -12.94 3.66 -4.51
C LEU A 265 -14.41 3.56 -4.09
N VAL A 266 -15.06 2.39 -4.27
CA VAL A 266 -16.44 2.17 -3.80
C VAL A 266 -16.58 2.37 -2.28
N PHE A 267 -15.54 2.09 -1.50
CA PHE A 267 -15.55 2.32 -0.05
C PHE A 267 -15.58 3.80 0.34
N PHE A 268 -15.37 4.71 -0.61
CA PHE A 268 -15.53 6.14 -0.39
C PHE A 268 -17.00 6.58 -0.40
N LEU A 269 -17.91 5.79 -0.99
CA LEU A 269 -19.33 6.12 -1.11
C LEU A 269 -20.02 6.41 0.24
N PRO A 270 -19.87 5.57 1.30
CA PRO A 270 -20.42 5.89 2.62
C PRO A 270 -19.92 7.22 3.20
N VAL A 271 -18.68 7.60 2.89
CA VAL A 271 -18.11 8.88 3.34
C VAL A 271 -18.79 10.03 2.60
N ILE A 272 -18.92 9.95 1.27
CA ILE A 272 -19.64 10.95 0.46
C ILE A 272 -21.08 11.14 0.96
N LEU A 273 -21.82 10.03 1.17
CA LEU A 273 -23.19 10.05 1.68
C LEU A 273 -23.31 10.67 3.07
N LYS A 274 -22.24 10.65 3.88
CA LYS A 274 -22.24 11.32 5.17
C LYS A 274 -22.05 12.85 5.06
N ILE A 275 -21.33 13.32 4.04
CA ILE A 275 -20.89 14.72 3.93
C ILE A 275 -21.65 15.55 2.89
N TYR A 276 -22.35 14.93 1.93
CA TYR A 276 -22.96 15.65 0.79
C TYR A 276 -23.97 16.74 1.18
N LYS A 277 -24.65 16.59 2.32
CA LYS A 277 -25.66 17.55 2.83
C LYS A 277 -25.07 18.75 3.56
N LYS A 278 -23.75 18.96 3.53
CA LYS A 278 -23.08 20.03 4.28
C LYS A 278 -22.69 21.18 3.35
N ASP A 279 -22.90 22.42 3.81
CA ASP A 279 -22.67 23.66 3.04
C ASP A 279 -21.23 23.81 2.50
N ASN A 280 -20.26 23.10 3.08
CA ASN A 280 -18.85 23.14 2.69
C ASN A 280 -18.35 21.86 2.01
N PHE A 281 -19.24 21.03 1.46
CA PHE A 281 -18.91 19.74 0.83
C PHE A 281 -17.78 19.84 -0.22
N PHE A 282 -17.90 20.75 -1.20
CA PHE A 282 -16.89 20.89 -2.25
C PHE A 282 -15.54 21.35 -1.71
N LYS A 283 -15.53 22.32 -0.77
CA LYS A 283 -14.31 22.81 -0.12
C LYS A 283 -13.63 21.73 0.73
N ALA A 284 -14.39 20.78 1.25
CA ALA A 284 -13.86 19.65 1.98
C ALA A 284 -13.19 18.61 1.08
N LEU A 285 -13.79 18.31 -0.07
CA LEU A 285 -13.26 17.36 -1.04
C LEU A 285 -12.05 17.93 -1.78
N ILE A 286 -12.15 19.16 -2.30
CA ILE A 286 -11.10 19.78 -3.10
C ILE A 286 -10.13 20.51 -2.18
N ASN A 287 -9.19 19.74 -1.62
CA ASN A 287 -8.12 20.24 -0.78
C ASN A 287 -6.74 19.85 -1.34
N TYR A 288 -5.66 20.36 -0.75
CA TYR A 288 -4.30 20.11 -1.24
C TYR A 288 -3.92 18.62 -1.25
N SER A 289 -4.46 17.84 -0.30
CA SER A 289 -4.27 16.39 -0.25
C SER A 289 -4.94 15.70 -1.44
N PHE A 290 -6.15 16.14 -1.81
CA PHE A 290 -6.84 15.67 -3.01
C PHE A 290 -6.02 15.98 -4.27
N PHE A 291 -5.53 17.21 -4.43
CA PHE A 291 -4.72 17.59 -5.59
C PHE A 291 -3.44 16.75 -5.70
N LEU A 292 -2.67 16.61 -4.62
CA LEU A 292 -1.46 15.79 -4.61
C LEU A 292 -1.79 14.30 -4.86
N SER A 293 -2.91 13.80 -4.34
CA SER A 293 -3.33 12.41 -4.56
C SER A 293 -3.74 12.20 -6.03
N SER A 294 -4.46 13.14 -6.63
CA SER A 294 -4.79 13.12 -8.05
C SER A 294 -3.54 13.19 -8.92
N LEU A 295 -2.53 13.98 -8.53
CA LEU A 295 -1.24 14.04 -9.23
C LEU A 295 -0.52 12.68 -9.21
N LEU A 296 -0.42 12.02 -8.06
CA LEU A 296 0.16 10.67 -7.98
C LEU A 296 -0.65 9.66 -8.81
N PHE A 297 -1.99 9.73 -8.76
CA PHE A 297 -2.85 8.88 -9.57
C PHE A 297 -2.60 9.06 -11.07
N ILE A 298 -2.45 10.31 -11.53
CA ILE A 298 -2.11 10.61 -12.93
C ILE A 298 -0.77 9.98 -13.30
N PHE A 299 0.26 10.08 -12.45
CA PHE A 299 1.55 9.45 -12.74
C PHE A 299 1.48 7.93 -12.81
N VAL A 300 0.68 7.28 -11.96
CA VAL A 300 0.46 5.82 -12.00
C VAL A 300 -0.19 5.42 -13.32
N ILE A 301 -1.27 6.11 -13.72
CA ILE A 301 -1.98 5.82 -14.98
C ILE A 301 -1.09 6.11 -16.19
N PHE A 302 -0.34 7.21 -16.15
CA PHE A 302 0.62 7.55 -17.20
C PHE A 302 1.71 6.48 -17.34
N THR A 303 2.24 5.98 -16.22
CA THR A 303 3.23 4.89 -16.24
C THR A 303 2.66 3.60 -16.82
N ASN A 304 1.40 3.22 -16.52
CA ASN A 304 0.74 2.08 -17.17
C ASN A 304 0.66 2.25 -18.68
N PHE A 305 0.32 3.46 -19.12
CA PHE A 305 0.24 3.80 -20.53
C PHE A 305 1.61 3.70 -21.22
N LEU A 306 2.67 4.19 -20.57
CA LEU A 306 4.04 4.03 -21.08
C LEU A 306 4.45 2.55 -21.15
N ASN A 307 4.06 1.73 -20.17
CA ASN A 307 4.45 0.32 -20.14
C ASN A 307 3.75 -0.51 -21.22
N SER A 308 2.45 -0.30 -21.42
CA SER A 308 1.58 -1.24 -22.14
C SER A 308 0.77 -0.62 -23.29
N GLY A 309 0.74 0.71 -23.39
CA GLY A 309 -0.20 1.43 -24.26
C GLY A 309 -1.63 1.53 -23.71
N CYS A 310 -1.87 1.06 -22.47
CA CYS A 310 -3.18 1.07 -21.83
C CYS A 310 -3.16 1.88 -20.52
N PHE A 311 -4.24 2.63 -20.25
CA PHE A 311 -4.40 3.26 -18.94
C PHE A 311 -4.61 2.23 -17.83
N LEU A 312 -5.35 1.15 -18.10
CA LEU A 312 -5.61 0.04 -17.18
C LEU A 312 -5.43 -1.30 -17.89
N PHE A 313 -4.20 -1.83 -17.90
CA PHE A 313 -3.94 -3.16 -18.44
C PHE A 313 -4.51 -4.28 -17.51
N PRO A 314 -5.12 -5.36 -18.04
CA PRO A 314 -5.35 -5.73 -19.44
C PRO A 314 -6.78 -5.37 -19.95
N GLU A 315 -7.36 -4.24 -19.55
CA GLU A 315 -8.69 -3.84 -20.03
C GLU A 315 -8.57 -3.15 -21.40
N ALA A 316 -8.89 -3.89 -22.46
CA ALA A 316 -8.76 -3.47 -23.85
C ALA A 316 -9.44 -2.13 -24.18
N LYS A 317 -10.55 -1.79 -23.52
CA LYS A 317 -11.26 -0.51 -23.68
C LYS A 317 -10.43 0.70 -23.27
N THR A 318 -9.38 0.50 -22.49
CA THR A 318 -8.50 1.57 -21.99
C THR A 318 -7.18 1.64 -22.75
N CYS A 319 -7.03 0.86 -23.83
CA CYS A 319 -5.82 0.76 -24.64
C CYS A 319 -5.91 1.60 -25.91
N PHE A 320 -4.77 2.16 -26.30
CA PHE A 320 -4.63 2.92 -27.55
C PHE A 320 -4.07 2.03 -28.65
N GLN A 321 -4.67 2.07 -29.85
CA GLN A 321 -4.20 1.29 -31.00
C GLN A 321 -3.05 1.96 -31.77
N ASN A 322 -2.97 3.29 -31.71
CA ASN A 322 -2.06 4.08 -32.56
C ASN A 322 -0.67 4.32 -31.93
N VAL A 323 -0.30 3.55 -30.91
CA VAL A 323 1.00 3.68 -30.24
C VAL A 323 1.93 2.54 -30.68
N SER A 324 3.13 2.88 -31.14
CA SER A 324 4.09 1.91 -31.69
C SER A 324 4.67 0.95 -30.66
N TRP A 325 4.60 1.30 -29.37
CA TRP A 325 5.17 0.51 -28.26
C TRP A 325 4.10 -0.25 -27.45
N GLY A 326 2.82 -0.10 -27.78
CA GLY A 326 1.71 -0.73 -27.07
C GLY A 326 1.35 -2.11 -27.62
N PHE A 327 0.58 -2.88 -26.85
CA PHE A 327 0.05 -4.16 -27.31
C PHE A 327 -1.12 -4.00 -28.28
N SER A 328 -1.26 -4.92 -29.23
CA SER A 328 -2.50 -5.06 -30.01
C SER A 328 -3.67 -5.43 -29.10
N ILE A 329 -4.88 -4.99 -29.45
CA ILE A 329 -6.09 -5.29 -28.67
C ILE A 329 -6.31 -6.81 -28.54
N GLU A 330 -6.03 -7.56 -29.60
CA GLU A 330 -6.09 -9.03 -29.59
C GLU A 330 -5.19 -9.60 -28.50
N LYS A 331 -3.94 -9.12 -28.42
CA LYS A 331 -2.99 -9.56 -27.40
C LYS A 331 -3.42 -9.16 -25.99
N VAL A 332 -3.97 -7.97 -25.82
CA VAL A 332 -4.53 -7.52 -24.52
C VAL A 332 -5.68 -8.44 -24.08
N ASN A 333 -6.57 -8.82 -25.00
CA ASN A 333 -7.66 -9.74 -24.71
C ASN A 333 -7.16 -11.15 -24.35
N GLU A 334 -6.11 -11.65 -25.01
CA GLU A 334 -5.46 -12.90 -24.60
C GLU A 334 -4.92 -12.83 -23.17
N TYR A 335 -4.27 -11.72 -22.80
CA TYR A 335 -3.79 -11.52 -21.44
C TYR A 335 -4.93 -11.41 -20.43
N LYS A 336 -6.03 -10.75 -20.78
CA LYS A 336 -7.24 -10.73 -19.95
C LYS A 336 -7.75 -12.14 -19.65
N ILE A 337 -7.88 -12.97 -20.68
CA ILE A 337 -8.27 -14.39 -20.53
C ILE A 337 -7.25 -15.15 -19.67
N HIS A 338 -5.95 -14.90 -19.88
CA HIS A 338 -4.89 -15.51 -19.09
C HIS A 338 -5.04 -15.19 -17.59
N TYR A 339 -5.15 -13.91 -17.21
CA TYR A 339 -5.29 -13.51 -15.81
C TYR A 339 -6.59 -14.03 -15.19
N GLU A 340 -7.70 -13.99 -15.92
CA GLU A 340 -8.98 -14.53 -15.44
C GLU A 340 -8.88 -16.04 -15.20
N ASN A 341 -8.25 -16.78 -16.11
CA ASN A 341 -8.04 -18.21 -15.97
C ASN A 341 -7.17 -18.54 -14.73
N TRP A 342 -6.09 -17.79 -14.49
CA TRP A 342 -5.26 -17.94 -13.29
C TRP A 342 -6.01 -17.63 -11.99
N ALA A 343 -6.80 -16.55 -11.98
CA ALA A 343 -7.62 -16.18 -10.82
C ALA A 343 -8.68 -17.24 -10.50
N LYS A 344 -9.23 -17.88 -11.54
CA LYS A 344 -10.22 -18.96 -11.45
C LYS A 344 -9.60 -20.36 -11.31
N ALA A 345 -8.32 -20.47 -10.95
CA ALA A 345 -7.59 -21.72 -10.78
C ALA A 345 -7.55 -22.64 -12.03
N GLY A 346 -7.78 -22.11 -13.23
CA GLY A 346 -7.66 -22.86 -14.48
C GLY A 346 -6.23 -22.95 -15.00
N ALA A 347 -5.28 -22.28 -14.35
CA ALA A 347 -3.86 -22.44 -14.53
C ALA A 347 -3.15 -22.16 -13.20
N GLY A 348 -1.95 -22.72 -13.04
CA GLY A 348 -1.07 -22.50 -11.90
C GLY A 348 0.30 -23.14 -12.13
N ALA A 349 1.12 -23.21 -11.09
CA ALA A 349 2.42 -23.86 -11.17
C ALA A 349 2.23 -25.36 -11.52
N GLY A 350 2.71 -25.75 -12.70
CA GLY A 350 2.66 -27.14 -13.16
C GLY A 350 1.33 -27.62 -13.75
N TYR A 351 0.35 -26.73 -13.97
CA TYR A 351 -0.89 -27.11 -14.66
C TYR A 351 -1.52 -25.94 -15.42
N SER A 352 -2.19 -26.24 -16.54
CA SER A 352 -2.99 -25.29 -17.30
C SER A 352 -4.09 -26.03 -18.05
N ASN A 353 -5.31 -25.51 -18.01
CA ASN A 353 -6.39 -25.98 -18.86
C ASN A 353 -6.11 -25.62 -20.33
N VAL A 354 -6.48 -26.54 -21.22
CA VAL A 354 -6.27 -26.41 -22.68
C VAL A 354 -7.31 -25.46 -23.29
N ASP A 355 -8.59 -25.59 -22.91
CA ASP A 355 -9.66 -24.69 -23.33
C ASP A 355 -9.99 -23.63 -22.25
N LYS A 356 -9.22 -22.53 -22.29
CA LYS A 356 -9.37 -21.42 -21.32
C LYS A 356 -10.71 -20.71 -21.44
N ILE A 357 -11.23 -20.56 -22.67
CA ILE A 357 -12.44 -19.77 -22.94
C ILE A 357 -13.66 -20.48 -22.36
N ASN A 358 -13.80 -21.79 -22.62
CA ASN A 358 -14.90 -22.56 -22.05
C ASN A 358 -14.77 -22.69 -20.52
N TYR A 359 -13.54 -22.81 -20.02
CA TYR A 359 -13.29 -22.90 -18.58
C TYR A 359 -13.74 -21.65 -17.80
N ILE A 360 -13.39 -20.44 -18.27
CA ILE A 360 -13.74 -19.21 -17.56
C ILE A 360 -15.23 -18.85 -17.68
N LYS A 361 -15.96 -19.46 -18.63
CA LYS A 361 -17.37 -19.18 -18.91
C LYS A 361 -18.26 -19.66 -17.75
N ASN A 362 -19.23 -18.82 -17.36
CA ASN A 362 -20.21 -19.11 -16.31
C ASN A 362 -19.54 -19.61 -15.01
N PHE A 363 -20.01 -20.74 -14.47
CA PHE A 363 -19.50 -21.37 -13.26
C PHE A 363 -18.71 -22.67 -13.53
N ASN A 364 -18.28 -22.89 -14.78
CA ASN A 364 -17.51 -24.08 -15.16
C ASN A 364 -16.20 -24.23 -14.35
N TRP A 365 -15.65 -23.10 -13.90
CA TRP A 365 -14.44 -23.02 -13.09
C TRP A 365 -14.65 -23.37 -11.60
N VAL A 366 -15.88 -23.33 -11.08
CA VAL A 366 -16.16 -23.45 -9.64
C VAL A 366 -15.67 -24.78 -9.06
N PRO A 367 -15.94 -25.96 -9.67
CA PRO A 367 -15.49 -27.23 -9.11
C PRO A 367 -13.96 -27.26 -8.93
N ASN A 368 -13.23 -26.95 -9.99
CA ASN A 368 -11.77 -26.97 -9.96
C ASN A 368 -11.17 -25.88 -9.05
N TRP A 369 -11.79 -24.69 -8.96
CA TRP A 369 -11.36 -23.67 -8.01
C TRP A 369 -11.60 -24.07 -6.56
N THR A 370 -12.73 -24.74 -6.27
CA THR A 370 -13.01 -25.29 -4.95
C THR A 370 -11.94 -26.31 -4.55
N ASP A 371 -11.62 -27.23 -5.45
CA ASP A 371 -10.63 -28.27 -5.19
C ASP A 371 -9.20 -27.72 -5.07
N LYS A 372 -8.81 -26.80 -5.96
CA LYS A 372 -7.43 -26.29 -6.02
C LYS A 372 -7.17 -25.17 -5.04
N TYR A 373 -8.08 -24.22 -4.88
CA TYR A 373 -7.86 -23.01 -4.08
C TYR A 373 -8.66 -22.99 -2.78
N PHE A 374 -9.94 -23.36 -2.78
CA PHE A 374 -10.75 -23.22 -1.57
C PHE A 374 -10.24 -24.09 -0.42
N PHE A 375 -10.16 -25.41 -0.62
CA PHE A 375 -9.76 -26.34 0.44
C PHE A 375 -8.27 -26.34 0.76
N ASN A 376 -7.42 -25.82 -0.14
CA ASN A 376 -5.97 -25.79 0.08
C ASN A 376 -5.43 -24.42 0.55
N LYS A 377 -6.20 -23.33 0.38
CA LYS A 377 -5.73 -21.97 0.70
C LYS A 377 -6.74 -21.15 1.51
N VAL A 378 -8.03 -21.22 1.15
CA VAL A 378 -9.05 -20.34 1.72
C VAL A 378 -9.60 -20.88 3.04
N SER A 379 -9.82 -22.20 3.12
CA SER A 379 -10.32 -22.90 4.32
C SER A 379 -9.46 -22.59 5.56
N ASP A 380 -8.14 -22.70 5.44
CA ASP A 380 -7.19 -22.44 6.53
C ASP A 380 -7.29 -21.00 7.04
N LEU A 381 -7.43 -20.04 6.12
CA LEU A 381 -7.64 -18.64 6.44
C LEU A 381 -8.97 -18.44 7.19
N ILE A 382 -10.06 -19.04 6.72
CA ILE A 382 -11.38 -18.94 7.36
C ILE A 382 -11.35 -19.49 8.79
N ILE A 383 -10.80 -20.70 8.98
CA ILE A 383 -10.69 -21.33 10.30
C ILE A 383 -9.90 -20.44 11.25
N SER A 384 -8.78 -19.90 10.77
CA SER A 384 -7.91 -19.07 11.59
C SER A 384 -8.57 -17.71 11.92
N LEU A 385 -9.36 -17.14 11.01
CA LEU A 385 -10.18 -15.95 11.27
C LEU A 385 -11.29 -16.21 12.30
N ILE A 386 -11.98 -17.36 12.20
CA ILE A 386 -12.99 -17.78 13.18
C ILE A 386 -12.35 -17.94 14.57
N PHE A 387 -11.20 -18.62 14.64
CA PHE A 387 -10.46 -18.78 15.88
C PHE A 387 -10.05 -17.44 16.49
N LEU A 388 -9.49 -16.53 15.69
CA LEU A 388 -9.15 -15.17 16.13
C LEU A 388 -10.39 -14.42 16.66
N ALA A 389 -11.51 -14.50 15.94
CA ALA A 389 -12.75 -13.86 16.35
C ALA A 389 -13.27 -14.41 17.69
N LEU A 390 -13.17 -15.73 17.92
CA LEU A 390 -13.53 -16.38 19.19
C LEU A 390 -12.61 -15.91 20.33
N VAL A 391 -11.30 -15.93 20.14
CA VAL A 391 -10.31 -15.46 21.13
C VAL A 391 -10.60 -14.02 21.54
N LEU A 392 -10.84 -13.14 20.56
CA LEU A 392 -11.17 -11.74 20.84
C LEU A 392 -12.53 -11.60 21.50
N PHE A 393 -13.55 -12.34 21.06
CA PHE A 393 -14.87 -12.33 21.69
C PHE A 393 -14.79 -12.67 23.18
N PHE A 394 -14.05 -13.72 23.55
CA PHE A 394 -13.85 -14.09 24.96
C PHE A 394 -12.99 -13.09 25.72
N SER A 395 -11.98 -12.48 25.08
CA SER A 395 -11.10 -11.48 25.70
C SER A 395 -11.81 -10.16 25.99
N PHE A 396 -12.71 -9.73 25.10
CA PHE A 396 -13.52 -8.52 25.25
C PHE A 396 -14.83 -8.77 26.01
N LYS A 397 -15.18 -10.03 26.33
CA LYS A 397 -16.35 -10.38 27.15
C LYS A 397 -16.15 -9.83 28.55
N ARG A 398 -16.84 -8.74 28.84
CA ARG A 398 -16.81 -8.07 30.15
C ARG A 398 -17.24 -9.07 31.23
N LYS A 399 -16.37 -9.40 32.18
CA LYS A 399 -16.82 -10.01 33.44
C LYS A 399 -17.78 -8.99 34.08
N LYS A 400 -19.05 -9.35 34.25
CA LYS A 400 -19.97 -8.57 35.10
C LYS A 400 -19.26 -8.43 36.44
N LYS A 401 -18.96 -7.19 36.86
CA LYS A 401 -18.63 -6.94 38.27
C LYS A 401 -19.90 -7.31 39.03
N ILE A 402 -19.86 -8.45 39.70
CA ILE A 402 -20.80 -8.78 40.77
C ILE A 402 -20.38 -7.83 41.90
N TYR A 403 -21.14 -6.76 42.08
CA TYR A 403 -21.08 -5.93 43.27
C TYR A 403 -22.09 -6.46 44.25
#